data_AF-S3D8I8-F1
#
_entry.id   AF-S3D8I8-F1
#
_cell.length_a   1.000
_cell.length_b   1.000
_cell.length_c   1.000
_cell.angle_alpha   90.00
_cell.angle_beta   90.00
_cell.angle_gamma   90.00
#
_symmetry.space_group_name_H-M   'P 1'
#
loop_
_entity.id
_entity.type
_entity.pdbx_description
1 polymer ?
#
loop_
_entity_poly.entity_id
_entity_poly.type
_entity_poly.pdbx_seq_one_letter_code
_entity_poly.pdbx_strand_id
1 'polypeptide(L)'
;MILYSIASWTALATTVLAIPTPSCDRESLIKATDSYIAAQTAGNLVSLQSTLASNWTYTENNKLTDVKKGVLAKPLKIDHRRTNADTTACRTYTELIVADPATPYVIGTQIQYDASLKITSIDTIASTTGSWLFDAKKTLQYVLAEKWDPIPVSKQDSRALIQAAGDAYMDMWNNATASEAVPWGTPCTRLEGSAYTGKGLPDDSCKPGIPANHNQAPNTHRRYVVDEVMGSS
;
A
#
# COMPACT_ATOMS: atom_id res chain seq x y z
N MET A 1 -13.40 -67.72 6.06
CA MET A 1 -13.80 -66.32 5.74
C MET A 1 -12.92 -65.41 6.59
N ILE A 2 -11.87 -64.84 6.00
CA ILE A 2 -10.83 -64.06 6.72
C ILE A 2 -11.25 -62.59 6.64
N LEU A 3 -11.55 -61.98 7.78
CA LEU A 3 -11.90 -60.56 7.91
C LEU A 3 -10.61 -59.74 8.04
N TYR A 4 -10.33 -58.89 7.05
CA TYR A 4 -9.27 -57.88 7.13
C TYR A 4 -9.79 -56.65 7.86
N SER A 5 -9.09 -56.23 8.91
CA SER A 5 -9.36 -55.00 9.66
C SER A 5 -8.68 -53.82 8.97
N ILE A 6 -9.46 -52.83 8.54
CA ILE A 6 -9.01 -51.60 7.90
C ILE A 6 -8.71 -50.56 8.99
N ALA A 7 -7.43 -50.28 9.23
CA ALA A 7 -7.02 -49.20 10.11
C ALA A 7 -7.24 -47.85 9.41
N SER A 8 -8.15 -47.04 9.92
CA SER A 8 -8.38 -45.66 9.46
C SER A 8 -7.37 -44.72 10.10
N TRP A 9 -6.54 -44.07 9.29
CA TRP A 9 -5.58 -43.07 9.75
C TRP A 9 -6.23 -41.69 9.68
N THR A 10 -6.58 -41.13 10.83
CA THR A 10 -7.00 -39.73 10.95
C THR A 10 -5.78 -38.82 10.84
N ALA A 11 -5.64 -38.11 9.73
CA ALA A 11 -4.65 -37.05 9.59
C ALA A 11 -5.04 -35.86 10.49
N LEU A 12 -4.26 -35.57 11.53
CA LEU A 12 -4.39 -34.33 12.28
C LEU A 12 -3.88 -33.17 11.41
N ALA A 13 -4.78 -32.30 10.99
CA ALA A 13 -4.43 -31.01 10.41
C ALA A 13 -3.92 -30.09 11.53
N THR A 14 -2.62 -29.86 11.60
CA THR A 14 -2.01 -28.85 12.48
C THR A 14 -2.27 -27.47 11.90
N THR A 15 -3.21 -26.75 12.50
CA THR A 15 -3.39 -25.32 12.27
C THR A 15 -2.21 -24.57 12.87
N VAL A 16 -1.29 -24.10 12.03
CA VAL A 16 -0.22 -23.17 12.44
C VAL A 16 -0.87 -21.82 12.71
N LEU A 17 -1.14 -21.51 13.97
CA LEU A 17 -1.48 -20.15 14.39
C LEU A 17 -0.21 -19.30 14.25
N ALA A 18 -0.20 -18.37 13.31
CA ALA A 18 0.85 -17.36 13.22
C ALA A 18 0.81 -16.52 14.51
N ILE A 19 1.81 -16.65 15.36
CA ILE A 19 1.97 -15.80 16.54
C ILE A 19 2.36 -14.41 15.99
N PRO A 20 1.55 -13.35 16.20
CA PRO A 20 1.97 -12.02 15.83
C PRO A 20 3.28 -11.72 16.56
N THR A 21 4.31 -11.34 15.82
CA THR A 21 5.53 -10.82 16.44
C THR A 21 5.11 -9.59 17.25
N PRO A 22 5.30 -9.57 18.58
CA PRO A 22 4.71 -8.55 19.47
C PRO A 22 5.15 -7.11 19.13
N SER A 23 6.07 -6.95 18.19
CA SER A 23 6.57 -5.69 17.66
C SER A 23 5.84 -5.19 16.41
N CYS A 24 5.07 -6.00 15.68
CA CYS A 24 4.43 -5.63 14.41
C CYS A 24 2.93 -5.33 14.56
N ASP A 25 2.48 -4.97 15.76
CA ASP A 25 1.14 -4.45 15.93
C ASP A 25 0.98 -3.09 15.23
N ARG A 26 -0.28 -2.71 14.97
CA ARG A 26 -0.61 -1.50 14.22
C ARG A 26 0.01 -0.25 14.84
N GLU A 27 -0.13 -0.05 16.14
CA GLU A 27 0.34 1.16 16.82
C GLU A 27 1.85 1.28 16.70
N SER A 28 2.57 0.18 16.94
CA SER A 28 4.02 0.12 16.79
C SER A 28 4.48 0.43 15.37
N LEU A 29 3.81 -0.11 14.34
CA LEU A 29 4.13 0.16 12.93
C LEU A 29 3.88 1.63 12.54
N ILE A 30 2.76 2.21 12.96
CA ILE A 30 2.45 3.63 12.72
C ILE A 30 3.50 4.52 13.40
N LYS A 31 3.82 4.24 14.67
CA LYS A 31 4.83 4.98 15.42
C LYS A 31 6.24 4.84 14.82
N ALA A 32 6.61 3.65 14.36
CA ALA A 32 7.88 3.43 13.68
C ALA A 32 7.96 4.21 12.36
N THR A 33 6.82 4.41 11.68
CA THR A 33 6.71 5.20 10.45
C THR A 33 6.91 6.70 10.71
N ASP A 34 6.55 7.23 11.88
CA ASP A 34 6.77 8.66 12.20
C ASP A 34 8.24 9.09 12.09
N SER A 35 9.19 8.20 12.38
CA SER A 35 10.62 8.47 12.18
C SER A 35 10.99 8.68 10.71
N TYR A 36 10.31 7.97 9.79
CA TYR A 36 10.45 8.20 8.35
C TYR A 36 9.83 9.53 7.92
N ILE A 37 8.67 9.90 8.47
CA ILE A 37 8.05 11.21 8.21
C ILE A 37 8.99 12.34 8.62
N ALA A 38 9.61 12.23 9.80
CA ALA A 38 10.60 13.19 10.27
C ALA A 38 11.82 13.27 9.33
N ALA A 39 12.30 12.12 8.82
CA ALA A 39 13.41 12.08 7.88
C ALA A 39 13.07 12.75 6.55
N GLN A 40 11.91 12.43 5.97
CA GLN A 40 11.44 13.03 4.72
C GLN A 40 11.20 14.54 4.86
N THR A 41 10.66 14.97 6.01
CA THR A 41 10.48 16.40 6.30
C THR A 41 11.82 17.12 6.36
N ALA A 42 12.81 16.52 7.01
CA ALA A 42 14.14 17.11 7.18
C ALA A 42 15.07 16.92 5.96
N GLY A 43 14.72 16.04 5.02
CA GLY A 43 15.56 15.70 3.87
C GLY A 43 16.85 14.97 4.25
N ASN A 44 16.84 14.21 5.35
CA ASN A 44 18.01 13.47 5.81
C ASN A 44 17.62 12.28 6.70
N LEU A 45 18.57 11.39 6.97
CA LEU A 45 18.32 10.13 7.68
C LEU A 45 18.49 10.20 9.20
N VAL A 46 18.70 11.39 9.79
CA VAL A 46 19.06 11.50 11.22
C VAL A 46 18.04 10.81 12.13
N SER A 47 16.75 11.00 11.88
CA SER A 47 15.68 10.35 12.66
C SER A 47 15.58 8.84 12.45
N LEU A 48 16.19 8.29 11.39
CA LEU A 48 16.18 6.87 11.07
C LEU A 48 17.43 6.13 11.57
N GLN A 49 18.50 6.83 11.94
CA GLN A 49 19.81 6.19 12.23
C GLN A 49 19.73 5.03 13.22
N SER A 50 18.92 5.17 14.27
CA SER A 50 18.78 4.15 15.31
C SER A 50 17.83 3.01 14.91
N THR A 51 17.04 3.15 13.86
CA THR A 51 16.03 2.18 13.41
C THR A 51 16.39 1.52 12.08
N LEU A 52 17.43 1.94 11.37
CA LEU A 52 17.89 1.25 10.16
C LEU A 52 18.58 -0.08 10.53
N ALA A 53 18.23 -1.16 9.83
CA ALA A 53 19.01 -2.38 9.84
C ALA A 53 20.39 -2.14 9.19
N SER A 54 21.40 -2.95 9.47
CA SER A 54 22.76 -2.73 8.95
C SER A 54 22.86 -2.86 7.42
N ASN A 55 21.98 -3.63 6.79
CA ASN A 55 21.97 -3.96 5.36
C ASN A 55 20.66 -3.54 4.66
N TRP A 56 20.02 -2.48 5.17
CA TRP A 56 18.78 -1.97 4.60
C TRP A 56 18.94 -1.48 3.16
N THR A 57 17.86 -1.48 2.38
CA THR A 57 17.86 -1.01 0.99
C THR A 57 16.95 0.20 0.77
N TYR A 58 17.33 1.04 -0.20
CA TYR A 58 16.49 2.13 -0.70
C TYR A 58 16.18 1.90 -2.17
N THR A 59 14.88 1.80 -2.49
CA THR A 59 14.39 1.72 -3.86
C THR A 59 13.56 2.96 -4.14
N GLU A 60 13.81 3.61 -5.27
CA GLU A 60 12.99 4.74 -5.73
C GLU A 60 12.57 4.49 -7.18
N ASN A 61 11.27 4.65 -7.47
CA ASN A 61 10.70 4.48 -8.81
C ASN A 61 11.15 3.17 -9.48
N ASN A 62 11.07 2.08 -8.72
CA ASN A 62 11.48 0.70 -9.08
C ASN A 62 12.98 0.53 -9.42
N LYS A 63 13.85 1.40 -8.89
CA LYS A 63 15.30 1.29 -9.06
C LYS A 63 16.00 1.32 -7.70
N LEU A 64 16.88 0.35 -7.46
CA LEU A 64 17.80 0.41 -6.32
C LEU A 64 18.65 1.68 -6.45
N THR A 65 18.56 2.55 -5.44
CA THR A 65 19.05 3.92 -5.53
C THR A 65 19.84 4.28 -4.28
N ASP A 66 20.90 5.08 -4.44
CA ASP A 66 21.55 5.73 -3.30
C ASP A 66 20.59 6.75 -2.71
N VAL A 67 20.16 6.53 -1.46
CA VAL A 67 19.23 7.40 -0.74
C VAL A 67 19.62 8.88 -0.75
N LYS A 68 20.92 9.21 -0.82
CA LYS A 68 21.41 10.60 -0.90
C LYS A 68 21.02 11.31 -2.19
N LYS A 69 20.62 10.56 -3.22
CA LYS A 69 20.16 11.06 -4.53
C LYS A 69 18.64 11.04 -4.67
N GLY A 70 17.96 10.38 -3.75
CA GLY A 70 16.51 10.18 -3.80
C GLY A 70 15.72 11.34 -3.20
N VAL A 71 14.39 11.21 -3.27
CA VAL A 71 13.45 12.17 -2.68
C VAL A 71 13.59 12.27 -1.16
N LEU A 72 14.03 11.20 -0.49
CA LEU A 72 14.26 11.19 0.96
C LEU A 72 15.41 12.11 1.42
N ALA A 73 16.30 12.49 0.50
CA ALA A 73 17.37 13.47 0.75
C ALA A 73 16.95 14.93 0.46
N LYS A 74 15.67 15.17 0.17
CA LYS A 74 15.11 16.50 -0.07
C LYS A 74 14.18 16.88 1.07
N PRO A 75 14.35 18.06 1.71
CA PRO A 75 13.42 18.52 2.71
C PRO A 75 12.09 18.86 2.03
N LEU A 76 11.00 18.31 2.54
CA LEU A 76 9.66 18.53 2.02
C LEU A 76 8.72 19.00 3.11
N LYS A 77 7.95 20.05 2.84
CA LYS A 77 6.81 20.43 3.67
C LYS A 77 5.62 19.54 3.28
N ILE A 78 5.32 18.56 4.12
CA ILE A 78 4.23 17.61 3.90
C ILE A 78 2.89 18.29 4.23
N ASP A 79 1.97 18.37 3.27
CA ASP A 79 0.64 18.97 3.44
C ASP A 79 -0.42 17.92 3.80
N HIS A 80 -0.22 16.67 3.40
CA HIS A 80 -1.07 15.54 3.81
C HIS A 80 -0.23 14.27 3.98
N ARG A 81 -0.63 13.44 4.95
CA ARG A 81 -0.11 12.09 5.14
C ARG A 81 -1.23 11.12 5.50
N ARG A 82 -1.15 9.91 4.97
CA ARG A 82 -1.96 8.76 5.41
C ARG A 82 -1.09 7.52 5.44
N THR A 83 -1.15 6.77 6.55
CA THR A 83 -0.38 5.54 6.72
C THR A 83 -1.31 4.36 6.95
N ASN A 84 -1.06 3.29 6.21
CA ASN A 84 -1.69 1.99 6.32
C ASN A 84 -0.66 0.99 6.86
N ALA A 85 -1.11 0.03 7.65
CA ALA A 85 -0.24 -0.91 8.35
C ALA A 85 -0.67 -2.35 8.08
N ASP A 86 0.30 -3.16 7.63
CA ASP A 86 0.17 -4.58 7.37
C ASP A 86 0.89 -5.32 8.49
N THR A 87 0.11 -5.73 9.50
CA THR A 87 0.63 -6.39 10.71
C THR A 87 1.10 -7.83 10.45
N THR A 88 0.63 -8.46 9.38
CA THR A 88 1.05 -9.82 8.99
C THR A 88 2.42 -9.81 8.32
N ALA A 89 2.66 -8.86 7.41
CA ALA A 89 3.93 -8.76 6.69
C ALA A 89 4.93 -7.77 7.34
N CYS A 90 4.56 -7.20 8.49
CA CYS A 90 5.34 -6.22 9.25
C CYS A 90 5.86 -5.07 8.38
N ARG A 91 4.93 -4.36 7.73
CA ARG A 91 5.25 -3.25 6.84
C ARG A 91 4.18 -2.17 6.87
N THR A 92 4.55 -0.96 6.47
CA THR A 92 3.62 0.15 6.29
C THR A 92 3.65 0.65 4.86
N TYR A 93 2.55 1.25 4.44
CA TYR A 93 2.47 2.11 3.27
C TYR A 93 2.09 3.50 3.74
N THR A 94 2.80 4.52 3.27
CA THR A 94 2.49 5.91 3.56
C THR A 94 2.36 6.71 2.27
N GLU A 95 1.22 7.36 2.10
CA GLU A 95 1.03 8.42 1.13
C GLU A 95 1.47 9.75 1.75
N LEU A 96 2.31 10.50 1.04
CA LEU A 96 2.64 11.89 1.33
C LEU A 96 2.26 12.77 0.15
N ILE A 97 1.61 13.89 0.43
CA ILE A 97 1.33 14.92 -0.57
C ILE A 97 2.02 16.21 -0.17
N VAL A 98 2.75 16.78 -1.12
CA VAL A 98 3.43 18.07 -1.05
C VAL A 98 2.85 18.91 -2.17
N ALA A 99 2.03 19.89 -1.81
CA ALA A 99 1.33 20.78 -2.74
C ALA A 99 2.08 22.12 -2.94
N ASP A 100 3.33 22.21 -2.51
CA ASP A 100 4.21 23.32 -2.84
C ASP A 100 4.38 23.42 -4.38
N PRO A 101 3.99 24.54 -5.02
CA PRO A 101 4.08 24.68 -6.47
C PRO A 101 5.52 24.67 -7.00
N ALA A 102 6.53 24.99 -6.17
CA ALA A 102 7.93 24.96 -6.59
C ALA A 102 8.50 23.53 -6.63
N THR A 103 8.06 22.67 -5.71
CA THR A 103 8.53 21.28 -5.60
C THR A 103 7.39 20.33 -5.23
N PRO A 104 6.40 20.13 -6.12
CA PRO A 104 5.23 19.32 -5.80
C PRO A 104 5.56 17.83 -5.86
N TYR A 105 5.00 17.05 -4.94
CA TYR A 105 5.13 15.60 -4.91
C TYR A 105 3.85 14.91 -4.46
N VAL A 106 3.58 13.73 -5.03
CA VAL A 106 2.72 12.70 -4.46
C VAL A 106 3.59 11.46 -4.34
N ILE A 107 3.82 11.02 -3.11
CA ILE A 107 4.79 9.98 -2.77
C ILE A 107 4.07 8.83 -2.09
N GLY A 108 4.23 7.62 -2.62
CA GLY A 108 3.85 6.39 -1.92
C GLY A 108 5.11 5.68 -1.46
N THR A 109 5.26 5.45 -0.16
CA THR A 109 6.42 4.75 0.40
C THR A 109 5.99 3.54 1.21
N GLN A 110 6.56 2.39 0.86
CA GLN A 110 6.49 1.18 1.68
C GLN A 110 7.74 1.04 2.54
N ILE A 111 7.53 0.74 3.81
CA ILE A 111 8.62 0.46 4.76
C ILE A 111 8.44 -0.93 5.29
N GLN A 112 9.46 -1.77 5.14
CA GLN A 112 9.49 -3.11 5.70
C GLN A 112 10.34 -3.13 6.97
N TYR A 113 9.85 -3.84 7.99
CA TYR A 113 10.49 -3.96 9.27
C TYR A 113 10.88 -5.42 9.56
N ASP A 114 11.94 -5.61 10.34
CA ASP A 114 12.24 -6.90 10.96
C ASP A 114 11.46 -7.09 12.27
N ALA A 115 11.64 -8.25 12.92
CA ALA A 115 10.98 -8.58 14.17
C ALA A 115 11.35 -7.64 15.34
N SER A 116 12.36 -6.79 15.20
CA SER A 116 12.78 -5.78 16.18
C SER A 116 12.41 -4.35 15.76
N LEU A 117 11.52 -4.19 14.76
CA LEU A 117 11.16 -2.92 14.13
C LEU A 117 12.34 -2.16 13.52
N LYS A 118 13.41 -2.86 13.13
CA LYS A 118 14.44 -2.24 12.29
C LYS A 118 13.98 -2.22 10.85
N ILE A 119 14.16 -1.09 10.19
CA ILE A 119 13.84 -0.90 8.78
C ILE A 119 14.82 -1.69 7.93
N THR A 120 14.31 -2.65 7.19
CA THR A 120 15.07 -3.49 6.25
C THR A 120 14.96 -2.99 4.82
N SER A 121 13.89 -2.27 4.48
CA SER A 121 13.69 -1.69 3.16
C SER A 121 12.83 -0.42 3.24
N ILE A 122 13.18 0.57 2.43
CA ILE A 122 12.35 1.73 2.11
C ILE A 122 12.19 1.75 0.58
N ASP A 123 10.97 1.51 0.12
CA ASP A 123 10.62 1.49 -1.31
C ASP A 123 9.64 2.63 -1.61
N THR A 124 10.04 3.54 -2.49
CA THR A 124 9.34 4.80 -2.73
C THR A 124 8.99 4.94 -4.20
N ILE A 125 7.72 5.26 -4.48
CA ILE A 125 7.29 5.81 -5.75
C ILE A 125 7.06 7.30 -5.55
N ALA A 126 7.86 8.13 -6.20
CA ALA A 126 7.80 9.58 -6.10
C ALA A 126 7.33 10.18 -7.43
N SER A 127 6.06 10.57 -7.49
CA SER A 127 5.50 11.29 -8.63
C SER A 127 5.67 12.80 -8.44
N THR A 128 6.04 13.50 -9.49
CA THR A 128 6.30 14.95 -9.48
C THR A 128 6.01 15.56 -10.85
N THR A 129 6.36 16.83 -11.06
CA THR A 129 6.19 17.53 -12.34
C THR A 129 6.68 16.69 -13.52
N GLY A 130 5.81 16.47 -14.51
CA GLY A 130 6.06 15.62 -15.68
C GLY A 130 5.57 14.17 -15.55
N SER A 131 5.16 13.72 -14.36
CA SER A 131 4.48 12.45 -14.17
C SER A 131 3.08 12.46 -14.82
N TRP A 132 2.60 11.27 -15.22
CA TRP A 132 1.31 11.12 -15.91
C TRP A 132 0.15 11.62 -15.05
N LEU A 133 -0.67 12.51 -15.63
CA LEU A 133 -1.84 13.15 -15.01
C LEU A 133 -1.56 13.85 -13.67
N PHE A 134 -0.31 14.23 -13.41
CA PHE A 134 0.10 14.75 -12.11
C PHE A 134 -0.35 16.19 -11.85
N ASP A 135 -0.98 16.40 -10.69
CA ASP A 135 -1.31 17.67 -10.06
C ASP A 135 -1.47 17.44 -8.54
N ALA A 136 -0.40 17.68 -7.77
CA ALA A 136 -0.40 17.44 -6.32
C ALA A 136 -1.48 18.23 -5.57
N LYS A 137 -1.82 19.45 -6.02
CA LYS A 137 -2.85 20.28 -5.38
C LYS A 137 -4.23 19.68 -5.60
N LYS A 138 -4.50 19.17 -6.79
CA LYS A 138 -5.74 18.49 -7.13
C LYS A 138 -5.86 17.14 -6.40
N THR A 139 -4.78 16.36 -6.33
CA THR A 139 -4.74 15.13 -5.50
C THR A 139 -5.04 15.47 -4.04
N LEU A 140 -4.38 16.50 -3.47
CA LEU A 140 -4.62 16.97 -2.11
C LEU A 140 -6.10 17.33 -1.88
N GLN A 141 -6.71 18.07 -2.82
CA GLN A 141 -8.12 18.44 -2.73
C GLN A 141 -9.03 17.21 -2.60
N TYR A 142 -8.82 16.17 -3.41
CA TYR A 142 -9.66 14.98 -3.37
C TYR A 142 -9.45 14.15 -2.12
N VAL A 143 -8.19 13.88 -1.72
CA VAL A 143 -7.94 13.06 -0.53
C VAL A 143 -8.47 13.71 0.76
N LEU A 144 -8.47 15.05 0.83
CA LEU A 144 -9.05 15.77 1.97
C LEU A 144 -10.59 15.72 2.00
N ALA A 145 -11.23 15.41 0.88
CA ALA A 145 -12.69 15.22 0.81
C ALA A 145 -13.10 13.77 1.13
N GLU A 146 -12.16 12.82 1.13
CA GLU A 146 -12.42 11.43 1.43
C GLU A 146 -12.46 11.16 2.93
N LYS A 147 -13.21 10.12 3.31
CA LYS A 147 -13.33 9.67 4.69
C LYS A 147 -12.73 8.28 4.85
N TRP A 148 -11.62 8.19 5.57
CA TRP A 148 -10.86 6.97 5.81
C TRP A 148 -10.91 6.58 7.29
N ASP A 149 -12.11 6.28 7.79
CA ASP A 149 -12.27 5.74 9.14
C ASP A 149 -11.93 4.24 9.17
N PRO A 150 -11.40 3.70 10.28
CA PRO A 150 -11.29 2.27 10.50
C PRO A 150 -12.62 1.53 10.30
N ILE A 151 -12.58 0.44 9.55
CA ILE A 151 -13.72 -0.44 9.34
C ILE A 151 -14.01 -1.20 10.65
N PRO A 152 -15.26 -1.27 11.13
CA PRO A 152 -15.61 -2.09 12.29
C PRO A 152 -15.17 -3.53 12.11
N VAL A 153 -14.58 -4.16 13.14
CA VAL A 153 -14.01 -5.53 13.06
C VAL A 153 -14.97 -6.54 12.43
N SER A 154 -16.27 -6.47 12.75
CA SER A 154 -17.30 -7.37 12.19
C SER A 154 -17.59 -7.18 10.70
N LYS A 155 -17.02 -6.14 10.07
CA LYS A 155 -17.15 -5.80 8.65
C LYS A 155 -15.81 -5.80 7.92
N GLN A 156 -14.71 -6.12 8.60
CA GLN A 156 -13.40 -6.20 7.97
C GLN A 156 -13.34 -7.46 7.12
N ASP A 157 -12.96 -7.28 5.85
CA ASP A 157 -12.67 -8.39 4.96
C ASP A 157 -11.36 -9.07 5.36
N SER A 158 -11.24 -10.36 5.05
CA SER A 158 -9.97 -11.07 5.26
C SER A 158 -8.86 -10.49 4.39
N ARG A 159 -7.62 -10.53 4.88
CA ARG A 159 -6.41 -10.22 4.09
C ARG A 159 -6.43 -10.82 2.69
N ALA A 160 -6.78 -12.10 2.58
CA ALA A 160 -6.79 -12.82 1.31
C ALA A 160 -7.80 -12.23 0.31
N LEU A 161 -8.97 -11.82 0.80
CA LEU A 161 -10.00 -11.19 -0.03
C LEU A 161 -9.58 -9.79 -0.49
N ILE A 162 -8.99 -8.99 0.41
CA ILE A 162 -8.47 -7.65 0.07
C ILE A 162 -7.37 -7.76 -0.99
N GLN A 163 -6.42 -8.69 -0.82
CA GLN A 163 -5.37 -8.91 -1.81
C GLN A 163 -5.93 -9.42 -3.14
N ALA A 164 -6.89 -10.34 -3.13
CA ALA A 164 -7.53 -10.85 -4.35
C ALA A 164 -8.24 -9.74 -5.14
N ALA A 165 -8.87 -8.77 -4.44
CA ALA A 165 -9.46 -7.60 -5.07
C ALA A 165 -8.39 -6.71 -5.75
N GLY A 166 -7.26 -6.47 -5.07
CA GLY A 166 -6.11 -5.74 -5.65
C GLY A 166 -5.52 -6.47 -6.86
N ASP A 167 -5.39 -7.79 -6.79
CA ASP A 167 -4.89 -8.60 -7.91
C ASP A 167 -5.81 -8.56 -9.12
N ALA A 168 -7.13 -8.71 -8.93
CA ALA A 168 -8.11 -8.57 -9.99
C ALA A 168 -8.03 -7.18 -10.65
N TYR A 169 -7.82 -6.13 -9.85
CA TYR A 169 -7.65 -4.77 -10.37
C TYR A 169 -6.42 -4.67 -11.27
N MET A 170 -5.26 -5.13 -10.78
CA MET A 170 -4.00 -5.05 -11.52
C MET A 170 -3.95 -5.97 -12.75
N ASP A 171 -4.73 -7.05 -12.77
CA ASP A 171 -4.85 -7.98 -13.90
C ASP A 171 -5.64 -7.39 -15.09
N MET A 172 -6.43 -6.33 -14.89
CA MET A 172 -7.22 -5.71 -15.98
C MET A 172 -6.37 -5.23 -17.16
N TRP A 173 -5.07 -4.97 -16.93
CA TRP A 173 -4.14 -4.51 -17.96
C TRP A 173 -3.86 -5.56 -19.04
N ASN A 174 -3.90 -6.85 -18.69
CA ASN A 174 -3.54 -7.96 -19.58
C ASN A 174 -4.58 -9.09 -19.60
N ASN A 175 -5.73 -8.92 -18.94
CA ASN A 175 -6.82 -9.89 -18.91
C ASN A 175 -8.18 -9.19 -19.08
N ALA A 176 -8.90 -9.57 -20.14
CA ALA A 176 -10.16 -8.94 -20.54
C ALA A 176 -11.33 -9.17 -19.55
N THR A 177 -11.30 -10.25 -18.77
CA THR A 177 -12.38 -10.55 -17.82
C THR A 177 -12.04 -10.19 -16.38
N ALA A 178 -10.81 -9.76 -16.08
CA ALA A 178 -10.38 -9.47 -14.71
C ALA A 178 -11.22 -8.37 -14.03
N SER A 179 -11.72 -7.40 -14.81
CA SER A 179 -12.57 -6.31 -14.28
C SER A 179 -13.90 -6.79 -13.69
N GLU A 180 -14.37 -7.98 -14.06
CA GLU A 180 -15.58 -8.62 -13.53
C GLU A 180 -15.37 -9.17 -12.11
N ALA A 181 -14.12 -9.49 -11.75
CA ALA A 181 -13.75 -10.01 -10.44
C ALA A 181 -13.44 -8.89 -9.44
N VAL A 182 -13.28 -7.64 -9.89
CA VAL A 182 -13.06 -6.49 -8.98
C VAL A 182 -14.37 -6.18 -8.24
N PRO A 183 -14.38 -6.17 -6.89
CA PRO A 183 -15.57 -5.90 -6.10
C PRO A 183 -15.86 -4.38 -6.04
N TRP A 184 -16.26 -3.80 -7.18
CA TRP A 184 -16.56 -2.37 -7.28
C TRP A 184 -17.65 -1.93 -6.31
N GLY A 185 -17.36 -0.91 -5.48
CA GLY A 185 -18.38 -0.24 -4.67
C GLY A 185 -19.38 0.56 -5.52
N THR A 186 -20.53 0.91 -4.96
CA THR A 186 -21.46 1.87 -5.57
C THR A 186 -22.17 2.68 -4.47
N PRO A 187 -22.01 4.01 -4.45
CA PRO A 187 -21.12 4.81 -5.32
C PRO A 187 -19.64 4.48 -5.06
N CYS A 188 -18.78 4.72 -6.05
CA CYS A 188 -17.34 4.66 -5.84
C CYS A 188 -16.59 5.61 -6.77
N THR A 189 -15.40 6.02 -6.33
CA THR A 189 -14.56 6.98 -7.06
C THR A 189 -13.14 6.46 -7.17
N ARG A 190 -12.48 6.78 -8.28
CA ARG A 190 -11.10 6.43 -8.54
C ARG A 190 -10.27 7.70 -8.68
N LEU A 191 -9.18 7.79 -7.92
CA LEU A 191 -8.16 8.83 -8.00
C LEU A 191 -6.86 8.22 -8.56
N GLU A 192 -6.49 8.58 -9.79
CA GLU A 192 -5.28 8.06 -10.46
C GLU A 192 -4.48 9.20 -11.10
N GLY A 193 -3.20 9.32 -10.74
CA GLY A 193 -2.38 10.50 -11.04
C GLY A 193 -2.91 11.71 -10.28
N SER A 194 -3.89 12.38 -10.88
CA SER A 194 -4.78 13.38 -10.27
C SER A 194 -6.13 13.46 -11.00
N ALA A 195 -6.43 12.46 -11.82
CA ALA A 195 -7.75 12.28 -12.43
C ALA A 195 -8.68 11.62 -11.42
N TYR A 196 -9.88 12.15 -11.32
CA TYR A 196 -10.89 11.71 -10.37
C TYR A 196 -12.18 11.40 -11.11
N THR A 197 -12.75 10.22 -10.91
CA THR A 197 -13.96 9.79 -11.62
C THR A 197 -15.25 10.25 -10.97
N GLY A 198 -15.21 10.66 -9.69
CA GLY A 198 -16.38 11.06 -8.92
C GLY A 198 -16.88 12.47 -9.21
N LYS A 199 -18.19 12.66 -9.10
CA LYS A 199 -18.90 13.94 -9.19
C LYS A 199 -19.68 14.25 -7.91
N GLY A 200 -19.59 13.40 -6.89
CA GLY A 200 -20.38 13.48 -5.66
C GLY A 200 -21.82 12.99 -5.86
N LEU A 201 -22.05 12.10 -6.83
CA LEU A 201 -23.38 11.61 -7.19
C LEU A 201 -23.56 10.14 -6.77
N PRO A 202 -24.79 9.68 -6.49
CA PRO A 202 -25.06 8.28 -6.11
C PRO A 202 -24.69 7.25 -7.19
N ASP A 203 -24.59 7.68 -8.45
CA ASP A 203 -24.21 6.87 -9.60
C ASP A 203 -22.72 6.99 -9.97
N ASP A 204 -21.91 7.62 -9.11
CA ASP A 204 -20.45 7.67 -9.30
C ASP A 204 -19.86 6.26 -9.41
N SER A 205 -18.94 6.11 -10.37
CA SER A 205 -18.32 4.83 -10.70
C SER A 205 -16.79 4.95 -10.81
N CYS A 206 -16.11 3.88 -10.44
CA CYS A 206 -14.67 3.71 -10.61
C CYS A 206 -14.28 3.13 -11.97
N LYS A 207 -15.26 2.62 -12.74
CA LYS A 207 -15.05 1.96 -14.05
C LYS A 207 -14.67 2.91 -15.20
N PRO A 208 -15.03 4.21 -15.22
CA PRO A 208 -14.62 5.09 -16.30
C PRO A 208 -13.10 5.12 -16.48
N GLY A 209 -12.64 4.81 -17.70
CA GLY A 209 -11.23 4.85 -18.07
C GLY A 209 -10.38 3.66 -17.61
N ILE A 210 -10.98 2.54 -17.21
CA ILE A 210 -10.23 1.29 -17.00
C ILE A 210 -9.67 0.78 -18.35
N PRO A 211 -8.58 -0.02 -18.34
CA PRO A 211 -8.03 -0.59 -19.57
C PRO A 211 -9.08 -1.39 -20.35
N ALA A 212 -9.18 -1.17 -21.66
CA ALA A 212 -10.14 -1.86 -22.54
C ALA A 212 -9.49 -2.73 -23.63
N ASN A 213 -8.18 -2.58 -23.88
CA ASN A 213 -7.47 -3.34 -24.91
C ASN A 213 -6.80 -4.62 -24.37
N HIS A 214 -6.60 -4.71 -23.04
CA HIS A 214 -6.10 -5.89 -22.31
C HIS A 214 -4.84 -6.56 -22.88
N ASN A 215 -4.03 -5.80 -23.64
CA ASN A 215 -2.84 -6.29 -24.32
C ASN A 215 -1.56 -5.62 -23.80
N GLN A 216 -1.63 -5.03 -22.60
CA GLN A 216 -0.51 -4.35 -21.98
C GLN A 216 0.38 -5.37 -21.27
N ALA A 217 1.63 -4.99 -20.99
CA ALA A 217 2.49 -5.84 -20.18
C ALA A 217 1.83 -6.05 -18.80
N PRO A 218 1.87 -7.27 -18.24
CA PRO A 218 1.30 -7.53 -16.93
C PRO A 218 1.96 -6.65 -15.87
N ASN A 219 1.17 -6.17 -14.92
CA ASN A 219 1.68 -5.53 -13.72
C ASN A 219 2.42 -6.58 -12.88
N THR A 220 3.75 -6.61 -12.99
CA THR A 220 4.64 -7.50 -12.23
C THR A 220 5.19 -6.80 -10.99
N HIS A 221 5.88 -7.55 -10.12
CA HIS A 221 6.49 -7.01 -8.89
C HIS A 221 5.48 -6.35 -7.94
N ARG A 222 4.28 -6.92 -7.84
CA ARG A 222 3.25 -6.45 -6.90
C ARG A 222 3.73 -6.62 -5.47
N ARG A 223 3.75 -5.52 -4.73
CA ARG A 223 4.14 -5.45 -3.32
C ARG A 223 3.00 -4.77 -2.59
N TYR A 224 1.91 -5.47 -2.29
CA TYR A 224 0.78 -4.87 -1.58
C TYR A 224 1.16 -4.52 -0.15
N VAL A 225 0.47 -3.59 0.50
CA VAL A 225 0.46 -3.45 1.96
C VAL A 225 -0.99 -3.65 2.38
N VAL A 226 -1.30 -4.86 2.84
CA VAL A 226 -2.68 -5.24 3.13
C VAL A 226 -3.03 -4.86 4.56
N ASP A 227 -3.95 -3.92 4.70
CA ASP A 227 -4.43 -3.36 5.96
C ASP A 227 -5.93 -3.65 6.09
N GLU A 228 -6.27 -4.69 6.85
CA GLU A 228 -7.65 -5.13 7.08
C GLU A 228 -8.48 -4.09 7.84
N VAL A 229 -7.84 -3.28 8.70
CA VAL A 229 -8.50 -2.20 9.44
C VAL A 229 -9.00 -1.12 8.50
N MET A 230 -8.27 -0.87 7.41
CA MET A 230 -8.61 0.15 6.41
C MET A 230 -9.28 -0.43 5.16
N GLY A 231 -9.30 -1.76 4.99
CA GLY A 231 -9.81 -2.42 3.79
C GLY A 231 -8.99 -2.12 2.53
N SER A 232 -7.67 -1.98 2.66
CA SER A 232 -6.77 -1.53 1.58
C SER A 232 -5.63 -2.51 1.30
N SER A 233 -5.09 -2.51 0.07
CA SER A 233 -3.90 -3.28 -0.37
C SER A 233 -2.90 -2.45 -1.14
#